data_AF-A0A058ZWM3-F1
#
_entry.id   AF-A0A058ZWM3-F1
#
_cell.length_a   1.000
_cell.length_b   1.000
_cell.length_c   1.000
_cell.angle_alpha   90.00
_cell.angle_beta   90.00
_cell.angle_gamma   90.00
#
_symmetry.space_group_name_H-M   'P 1'
#
loop_
_entity.id
_entity.type
_entity.pdbx_description
1 polymer ?
#
loop_
_entity_poly.entity_id
_entity_poly.type
_entity_poly.pdbx_seq_one_letter_code
_entity_poly.pdbx_strand_id
1 'polypeptide(L)'
;MAKFNEVQKRRRALAGERKRAVHGDALTGKLKNKQQPLSISGKRKRKLFKQWRREQKEALQKGLVTMQDVEMAVAEGETGTSEETSKTPKRFHVKKSLKLKQLKRGGKGNKKQSKAKSATEAPPLDSMVE
;
A
#
# COMPACT_ATOMS: atom_id res chain seq x y z
N MET A 1 -10.76 -35.50 -36.84
CA MET A 1 -10.29 -34.49 -35.84
C MET A 1 -10.91 -33.10 -36.03
N ALA A 2 -11.04 -32.56 -37.26
CA ALA A 2 -11.52 -31.18 -37.50
C ALA A 2 -12.97 -30.89 -37.05
N LYS A 3 -13.91 -31.82 -37.25
CA LYS A 3 -15.34 -31.65 -36.97
C LYS A 3 -15.65 -31.36 -35.49
N PHE A 4 -14.94 -32.02 -34.57
CA PHE A 4 -15.12 -31.77 -33.13
C PHE A 4 -14.66 -30.35 -32.73
N ASN A 5 -13.55 -29.88 -33.31
CA ASN A 5 -13.04 -28.53 -33.05
C ASN A 5 -14.01 -27.46 -33.57
N GLU A 6 -14.66 -27.69 -34.71
CA GLU A 6 -15.71 -26.80 -35.23
C GLU A 6 -16.94 -26.75 -34.32
N VAL A 7 -17.41 -27.91 -33.83
CA VAL A 7 -18.51 -27.99 -32.87
C VAL A 7 -18.15 -27.25 -31.57
N GLN A 8 -16.93 -27.43 -31.05
CA GLN A 8 -16.47 -26.73 -29.86
C GLN A 8 -16.30 -25.21 -30.07
N LYS A 9 -15.89 -24.78 -31.27
CA LYS A 9 -15.83 -23.35 -31.63
C LYS A 9 -17.23 -22.74 -31.64
N ARG A 10 -18.21 -23.40 -32.27
CA ARG A 10 -19.62 -22.96 -32.28
C ARG A 10 -20.20 -22.89 -30.87
N ARG A 11 -19.96 -23.92 -30.05
CA ARG A 11 -20.40 -23.93 -28.65
C ARG A 11 -19.81 -22.75 -27.85
N ARG A 12 -18.53 -22.45 -28.04
CA ARG A 12 -17.87 -21.29 -27.40
C ARG A 12 -18.47 -19.95 -27.85
N ALA A 13 -18.78 -19.82 -29.14
CA ALA A 13 -19.42 -18.62 -29.68
C ALA A 13 -20.81 -18.40 -29.06
N LEU A 14 -21.67 -19.43 -29.08
CA LEU A 14 -23.01 -19.39 -28.49
C LEU A 14 -22.99 -19.05 -26.99
N ALA A 15 -22.04 -19.63 -26.24
CA ALA A 15 -21.87 -19.30 -24.83
C ALA A 15 -21.48 -17.82 -24.63
N GLY A 16 -20.64 -17.27 -25.51
CA GLY A 16 -20.26 -15.86 -25.50
C GLY A 16 -21.41 -14.91 -25.84
N GLU A 17 -22.26 -15.29 -26.79
CA GLU A 17 -23.48 -14.55 -27.14
C GLU A 17 -24.49 -14.54 -26.00
N ARG A 18 -24.76 -15.70 -25.38
CA ARG A 18 -25.63 -15.79 -24.19
C ARG A 18 -25.11 -14.90 -23.05
N LYS A 19 -23.80 -14.91 -22.80
CA LYS A 19 -23.19 -14.02 -21.78
C LYS A 19 -23.40 -12.55 -22.12
N ARG A 20 -23.25 -12.15 -23.39
CA ARG A 20 -23.52 -10.78 -23.85
C ARG A 20 -24.99 -10.39 -23.74
N ALA A 21 -25.92 -11.32 -23.99
CA ALA A 21 -27.34 -11.05 -23.84
C ALA A 21 -27.75 -10.84 -22.37
N VAL A 22 -27.20 -11.64 -21.44
CA VAL A 22 -27.57 -11.59 -20.03
C VAL A 22 -26.80 -10.52 -19.24
N HIS A 23 -25.51 -10.30 -19.55
CA HIS A 23 -24.61 -9.44 -18.77
C HIS A 23 -23.98 -8.30 -19.57
N GLY A 24 -24.28 -8.20 -20.87
CA GLY A 24 -23.77 -7.13 -21.71
C GLY A 24 -24.45 -5.80 -21.39
N ASP A 25 -23.83 -4.72 -21.82
CA ASP A 25 -24.43 -3.39 -21.76
C ASP A 25 -25.64 -3.31 -22.70
N ALA A 26 -26.73 -2.66 -22.28
CA ALA A 26 -27.97 -2.60 -23.03
C ALA A 26 -27.82 -1.87 -24.38
N LEU A 27 -26.95 -0.85 -24.43
CA LEU A 27 -26.73 -0.05 -25.64
C LEU A 27 -25.70 -0.67 -26.59
N THR A 28 -24.66 -1.31 -26.06
CA THR A 28 -23.53 -1.78 -26.89
C THR A 28 -23.50 -3.30 -27.07
N GLY A 29 -24.25 -4.06 -26.27
CA GLY A 29 -24.25 -5.52 -26.26
C GLY A 29 -22.90 -6.15 -25.88
N LYS A 30 -21.95 -5.35 -25.39
CA LYS A 30 -20.60 -5.81 -25.01
C LYS A 30 -20.52 -6.07 -23.52
N LEU A 31 -19.74 -7.08 -23.14
CA LEU A 31 -19.41 -7.33 -21.73
C LEU A 31 -18.45 -6.24 -21.23
N LYS A 32 -18.71 -5.69 -20.05
CA LYS A 32 -17.83 -4.71 -19.41
C LYS A 32 -16.57 -5.40 -18.89
N ASN A 33 -15.40 -4.89 -19.27
CA ASN A 33 -14.13 -5.32 -18.68
C ASN A 33 -13.96 -4.67 -17.31
N LYS A 34 -13.94 -5.48 -16.25
CA LYS A 34 -13.61 -5.00 -14.91
C LYS A 34 -12.13 -4.63 -14.88
N GLN A 35 -11.84 -3.37 -14.60
CA GLN A 35 -10.46 -2.93 -14.38
C GLN A 35 -9.91 -3.67 -13.16
N GLN A 36 -8.74 -4.27 -13.31
CA GLN A 36 -8.07 -4.91 -12.19
C GLN A 36 -7.66 -3.83 -11.19
N PRO A 37 -7.91 -4.02 -9.89
CA PRO A 37 -7.47 -3.05 -8.89
C PRO A 37 -5.93 -3.01 -8.92
N LEU A 38 -5.38 -1.89 -9.39
CA LEU A 38 -3.94 -1.70 -9.45
C LEU A 38 -3.40 -1.54 -8.03
N SER A 39 -2.50 -2.44 -7.63
CA SER A 39 -1.88 -2.36 -6.31
C SER A 39 -0.88 -1.19 -6.27
N ILE A 40 -1.14 -0.23 -5.39
CA ILE A 40 -0.26 0.91 -5.18
C ILE A 40 0.96 0.45 -4.36
N SER A 41 2.17 0.63 -4.90
CA SER A 41 3.42 0.36 -4.17
C SER A 41 3.48 1.13 -2.83
N GLY A 42 4.08 0.52 -1.81
CA GLY A 42 4.23 1.14 -0.48
C GLY A 42 4.93 2.50 -0.52
N LYS A 43 5.88 2.70 -1.44
CA LYS A 43 6.53 4.00 -1.66
C LYS A 43 5.54 5.06 -2.15
N ARG A 44 4.66 4.68 -3.09
CA ARG A 44 3.63 5.58 -3.63
C ARG A 44 2.56 5.87 -2.57
N LYS A 45 2.14 4.89 -1.77
CA LYS A 45 1.28 5.12 -0.60
C LYS A 45 1.91 6.15 0.35
N ARG A 46 3.17 5.96 0.74
CA ARG A 46 3.90 6.90 1.61
C ARG A 46 4.00 8.31 1.01
N LYS A 47 4.21 8.43 -0.32
CA LYS A 47 4.21 9.74 -1.01
C LYS A 47 2.84 10.40 -0.94
N LEU A 48 1.77 9.68 -1.27
CA LEU A 48 0.39 10.19 -1.20
C LEU A 48 0.03 10.64 0.22
N PHE A 49 0.37 9.85 1.24
CA PHE A 49 0.15 10.25 2.64
C PHE A 49 0.96 11.49 3.06
N LYS A 50 2.16 11.68 2.49
CA LYS A 50 2.95 12.90 2.76
C LYS A 50 2.36 14.11 2.05
N GLN A 51 1.94 13.94 0.80
CA GLN A 51 1.28 14.97 0.02
C GLN A 51 -0.03 15.40 0.70
N TRP A 52 -0.88 14.44 1.05
CA TRP A 52 -2.13 14.70 1.77
C TRP A 52 -1.89 15.47 3.08
N ARG A 53 -0.89 15.09 3.88
CA ARG A 53 -0.55 15.85 5.10
C ARG A 53 -0.06 17.27 4.83
N ARG A 54 0.57 17.54 3.68
CA ARG A 54 0.98 18.90 3.30
C ARG A 54 -0.24 19.71 2.87
N GLU A 55 -1.09 19.13 2.03
CA GLU A 55 -2.34 19.76 1.58
C GLU A 55 -3.26 20.11 2.75
N GLN A 56 -3.40 19.23 3.75
CA GLN A 56 -4.15 19.52 4.98
C GLN A 56 -3.54 20.69 5.77
N LYS A 57 -2.20 20.74 5.89
CA LYS A 57 -1.52 21.88 6.56
C LYS A 57 -1.67 23.18 5.78
N GLU A 58 -1.57 23.13 4.46
CA GLU A 58 -1.79 24.29 3.60
C GLU A 58 -3.24 24.77 3.65
N ALA A 59 -4.21 23.86 3.73
CA ALA A 59 -5.62 24.20 3.89
C ALA A 59 -5.88 24.93 5.22
N LEU A 60 -5.27 24.46 6.32
CA LEU A 60 -5.29 25.15 7.61
C LEU A 60 -4.63 26.55 7.54
N GLN A 61 -3.45 26.65 6.91
CA GLN A 61 -2.73 27.92 6.77
C GLN A 61 -3.45 28.94 5.89
N LYS A 62 -4.14 28.47 4.84
CA LYS A 62 -4.97 29.30 3.96
C LYS A 62 -6.33 29.64 4.59
N GLY A 63 -6.62 29.13 5.79
CA GLY A 63 -7.91 29.32 6.47
C GLY A 63 -9.08 28.61 5.79
N LEU A 64 -8.81 27.67 4.86
CA LEU A 64 -9.83 26.90 4.16
C LEU A 64 -10.45 25.82 5.07
N VAL A 65 -9.74 25.41 6.12
CA VAL A 65 -10.25 24.56 7.19
C VAL A 65 -10.09 25.33 8.50
N THR A 66 -11.20 25.58 9.18
CA THR A 66 -11.25 26.21 10.50
C THR A 66 -11.44 25.16 11.59
N MET A 67 -11.13 25.51 12.84
CA MET A 67 -11.36 24.60 13.98
C MET A 67 -12.82 24.15 14.07
N GLN A 68 -13.77 25.02 13.70
CA GLN A 68 -15.19 24.72 13.67
C GLN A 68 -15.55 23.63 12.64
N ASP A 69 -14.90 23.64 11.46
CA ASP A 69 -15.11 22.58 10.45
C ASP A 69 -14.63 21.22 10.95
N VAL A 70 -13.56 21.20 11.75
CA VAL A 70 -13.06 19.98 12.39
C VAL A 70 -14.05 19.49 13.45
N GLU A 71 -14.59 20.38 14.27
CA GLU A 71 -15.60 20.04 15.29
C GLU A 71 -16.89 19.48 14.66
N MET A 72 -17.38 20.10 13.58
CA MET A 72 -18.55 19.60 12.84
C MET A 72 -18.29 18.22 12.22
N ALA A 73 -17.13 18.02 11.60
CA ALA A 73 -16.77 16.71 11.02
C ALA A 73 -16.63 15.61 12.08
N VAL A 74 -16.14 15.93 13.28
CA VAL A 74 -16.07 14.98 14.40
C VAL A 74 -17.47 14.67 14.94
N ALA A 75 -18.32 15.68 15.11
CA ALA A 75 -19.70 15.48 15.55
C ALA A 75 -20.53 14.65 14.54
N GLU A 76 -20.36 14.89 13.23
CA GLU A 76 -20.97 14.09 12.17
C GLU A 76 -20.41 12.66 12.13
N GLY A 77 -19.11 12.47 12.40
CA GLY A 77 -18.49 11.15 12.48
C GLY A 77 -18.91 10.34 13.72
N GLU A 78 -19.23 11.01 14.83
CA GLU A 78 -19.77 10.38 16.04
C GLU A 78 -21.27 10.08 15.93
N THR A 79 -22.01 10.89 15.18
CA THR A 79 -23.47 10.73 15.01
C THR A 79 -23.87 9.98 13.73
N GLY A 80 -22.95 9.76 12.79
CA GLY A 80 -23.20 9.11 11.50
C GLY A 80 -22.13 8.09 11.12
N THR A 81 -22.53 6.80 11.12
CA THR A 81 -21.77 5.63 10.62
C THR A 81 -20.72 5.00 11.55
N SER A 82 -21.03 4.88 12.85
CA SER A 82 -20.50 3.75 13.63
C SER A 82 -21.33 2.49 13.35
N GLU A 83 -21.08 1.83 12.21
CA GLU A 83 -21.22 0.37 12.23
C GLU A 83 -20.09 -0.15 13.10
N GLU A 84 -20.42 -0.29 14.38
CA GLU A 84 -19.64 -0.93 15.42
C GLU A 84 -19.36 -2.38 15.00
N THR A 85 -18.36 -2.55 14.15
CA THR A 85 -17.87 -3.88 13.79
C THR A 85 -17.19 -4.45 15.03
N SER A 86 -17.97 -5.17 15.83
CA SER A 86 -17.50 -6.03 16.90
C SER A 86 -16.47 -7.00 16.32
N LYS A 87 -15.19 -6.60 16.36
CA LYS A 87 -14.06 -7.40 15.90
C LYS A 87 -13.87 -8.54 16.88
N THR A 88 -14.64 -9.61 16.71
CA THR A 88 -14.38 -10.87 17.39
C THR A 88 -12.96 -11.33 17.06
N PRO A 89 -12.16 -11.73 18.06
CA PRO A 89 -10.81 -12.20 17.79
C PRO A 89 -10.88 -13.52 17.00
N LYS A 90 -10.60 -13.45 15.69
CA LYS A 90 -10.53 -14.64 14.83
C LYS A 90 -9.38 -15.54 15.31
N ARG A 91 -9.72 -16.71 15.86
CA ARG A 91 -8.74 -17.75 16.23
C ARG A 91 -8.10 -18.35 14.99
N PHE A 92 -6.94 -17.86 14.60
CA PHE A 92 -6.15 -18.48 13.53
C PHE A 92 -5.59 -19.84 13.99
N HIS A 93 -5.95 -20.90 13.28
CA HIS A 93 -5.41 -22.24 13.52
C HIS A 93 -4.06 -22.36 12.82
N VAL A 94 -2.97 -22.18 13.57
CA VAL A 94 -1.62 -22.43 13.08
C VAL A 94 -1.37 -23.94 13.01
N LYS A 95 -1.08 -24.47 11.82
CA LYS A 95 -0.60 -25.85 11.66
C LYS A 95 0.77 -25.96 12.35
N LYS A 96 0.92 -26.91 13.27
CA LYS A 96 2.08 -27.10 14.17
C LYS A 96 3.43 -27.41 13.48
N SER A 97 3.58 -27.22 12.18
CA SER A 97 4.78 -27.64 11.45
C SER A 97 5.13 -26.73 10.27
N LEU A 98 5.14 -25.41 10.46
CA LEU A 98 5.93 -24.55 9.58
C LEU A 98 7.33 -24.39 10.19
N LYS A 99 8.31 -25.18 9.70
CA LYS A 99 9.73 -24.97 10.03
C LYS A 99 10.18 -23.64 9.42
N LEU A 100 10.04 -22.56 10.17
CA LEU A 100 10.63 -21.27 9.82
C LEU A 100 12.15 -21.43 9.84
N LYS A 101 12.79 -21.38 8.66
CA LYS A 101 14.25 -21.27 8.58
C LYS A 101 14.62 -19.90 9.17
N GLN A 102 15.24 -19.90 10.34
CA GLN A 102 15.80 -18.69 10.93
C GLN A 102 16.82 -18.10 9.96
N LEU A 103 16.51 -16.92 9.40
CA LEU A 103 17.49 -16.13 8.68
C LEU A 103 18.57 -15.72 9.69
N LYS A 104 19.81 -16.22 9.52
CA LYS A 104 20.96 -15.77 10.29
C LYS A 104 21.12 -14.26 10.06
N ARG A 105 20.73 -13.45 11.05
CA ARG A 105 21.05 -12.02 11.07
C ARG A 105 22.56 -11.91 11.26
N GLY A 106 23.27 -11.51 10.21
CA GLY A 106 24.67 -11.12 10.28
C GLY A 106 24.85 -10.09 11.38
N GLY A 107 25.85 -10.32 12.23
CA GLY A 107 26.04 -9.62 13.50
C GLY A 107 26.13 -8.11 13.35
N LYS A 108 25.44 -7.41 14.25
CA LYS A 108 25.65 -6.00 14.55
C LYS A 108 27.05 -5.86 15.14
N GLY A 109 28.02 -5.48 14.32
CA GLY A 109 29.40 -5.23 14.72
C GLY A 109 29.44 -4.08 15.72
N ASN A 110 29.57 -4.41 17.00
CA ASN A 110 29.92 -3.46 18.04
C ASN A 110 31.38 -3.05 17.85
N LYS A 111 31.59 -1.73 17.84
CA LYS A 111 32.88 -1.06 18.00
C LYS A 111 33.74 -1.78 19.05
N LYS A 112 34.93 -2.24 18.64
CA LYS A 112 36.07 -2.41 19.54
C LYS A 112 37.30 -1.78 18.90
N GLN A 113 37.82 -0.80 19.61
CA GLN A 113 39.09 -0.14 19.37
C GLN A 113 40.20 -1.21 19.34
N SER A 114 41.08 -1.14 18.33
CA SER A 114 42.38 -1.78 18.38
C SER A 114 43.45 -0.78 17.95
N LYS A 115 44.18 -0.33 18.97
CA LYS A 115 45.55 0.22 18.95
C LYS A 115 46.28 0.02 17.60
N ALA A 116 46.57 1.13 16.94
CA ALA A 116 47.86 1.32 16.27
C ALA A 116 48.61 2.42 17.04
N LYS A 117 49.83 2.11 17.49
CA LYS A 117 50.72 3.02 18.22
C LYS A 117 51.43 3.96 17.23
N SER A 118 51.47 5.25 17.61
CA SER A 118 52.55 6.27 17.53
C SER A 118 53.74 6.04 16.60
N ALA A 119 54.39 7.03 15.98
CA ALA A 119 54.29 8.50 15.97
C ALA A 119 55.32 8.97 14.93
N THR A 120 55.10 10.11 14.27
CA THR A 120 56.20 10.96 13.81
C THR A 120 55.73 12.41 13.83
N GLU A 121 56.34 13.15 14.75
CA GLU A 121 56.60 14.60 14.86
C GLU A 121 55.57 15.65 14.37
N ALA A 122 55.26 16.55 15.32
CA ALA A 122 54.65 17.86 15.15
C ALA A 122 55.68 18.87 14.55
N PRO A 123 55.35 20.13 14.16
CA PRO A 123 54.64 21.11 14.99
C PRO A 123 53.59 21.98 14.24
N PRO A 124 52.86 22.85 14.99
CA PRO A 124 51.62 23.48 14.59
C PRO A 124 51.82 24.93 14.13
N LEU A 125 50.98 25.42 13.22
CA LEU A 125 50.79 26.86 12.97
C LEU A 125 49.31 27.07 12.60
N ASP A 126 48.50 27.59 13.53
CA ASP A 126 48.13 29.01 13.67
C ASP A 126 46.85 29.30 12.86
N SER A 127 45.66 29.25 13.46
CA SER A 127 44.91 30.34 14.12
C SER A 127 43.96 31.11 13.18
N MET A 128 42.84 31.56 13.78
CA MET A 128 41.88 32.60 13.32
C MET A 128 40.81 32.15 12.30
N VAL A 129 39.53 32.06 12.70
CA VAL A 129 38.50 33.15 12.66
C VAL A 129 38.22 33.52 11.20
N GLU A 130 37.05 33.20 10.62
CA GLU A 130 35.74 33.83 10.85
C GLU A 130 34.58 32.93 10.39
#